data_AF-A0A966TSH5-F1
#
_entry.id   AF-A0A966TSH5-F1
#
_cell.length_a   1.000
_cell.length_b   1.000
_cell.length_c   1.000
_cell.angle_alpha   90.00
_cell.angle_beta   90.00
_cell.angle_gamma   90.00
#
_symmetry.space_group_name_H-M   'P 1'
#
loop_
_entity.id
_entity.type
_entity.pdbx_description
1 polymer ?
#
loop_
_entity_poly.entity_id
_entity_poly.type
_entity_poly.pdbx_seq_one_letter_code
_entity_poly.pdbx_strand_id
1 'polypeptide(L)'
;MSTDKPAGVESYNATIDERIENVADGLSIFFIRPDAPIPGQLPGHYVSIGLVDPKTEKLVRRPYSLSRSIHPQQDPALLELLVIRVPEGELTPILFEQQAGDRIYVRPKMVGTYLLPDLDANMTMFLLSTGTGVAPHMTMLEACVGTCKQVVMMECVRY
;
A
#
# COMPACT_ATOMS: atom_id res chain seq x y z
N MET A 1 11.31 -20.63 18.45
CA MET A 1 11.84 -19.91 17.27
C MET A 1 12.06 -18.48 17.71
N SER A 2 13.27 -17.93 17.52
CA SER A 2 13.69 -16.66 18.11
C SER A 2 12.69 -15.53 17.83
N THR A 3 12.29 -14.80 18.88
CA THR A 3 11.35 -13.67 18.85
C THR A 3 12.07 -12.34 18.63
N ASP A 4 13.22 -12.33 17.97
CA ASP A 4 13.88 -11.08 17.63
C ASP A 4 13.08 -10.37 16.55
N LYS A 5 12.43 -9.28 16.96
CA LYS A 5 11.83 -8.34 16.02
C LYS A 5 12.99 -7.74 15.22
N PRO A 6 12.95 -7.78 13.87
CA PRO A 6 13.91 -7.03 13.07
C PRO A 6 13.95 -5.57 13.55
N ALA A 7 15.13 -5.10 13.94
CA ALA A 7 15.28 -3.85 14.70
C ALA A 7 15.96 -2.73 13.92
N GLY A 8 16.81 -3.06 12.93
CA GLY A 8 17.65 -2.09 12.21
C GLY A 8 17.64 -2.26 10.68
N VAL A 9 18.52 -1.54 9.99
CA VAL A 9 18.61 -1.50 8.51
C VAL A 9 18.90 -2.86 7.88
N GLU A 10 19.56 -3.75 8.61
CA GLU A 10 19.78 -5.16 8.27
C GLU A 10 18.47 -5.92 7.94
N SER A 11 17.32 -5.39 8.38
CA SER A 11 16.01 -5.98 8.10
C SER A 11 15.40 -5.56 6.77
N TYR A 12 15.99 -4.60 6.06
CA TYR A 12 15.46 -4.09 4.81
C TYR A 12 15.51 -5.16 3.72
N ASN A 13 14.35 -5.42 3.11
CA ASN A 13 14.11 -6.53 2.19
C ASN A 13 13.30 -6.10 0.96
N ALA A 14 13.31 -4.81 0.66
CA ALA A 14 12.67 -4.23 -0.50
C ALA A 14 13.38 -2.94 -0.94
N THR A 15 13.14 -2.55 -2.18
CA THR A 15 13.61 -1.30 -2.79
C THR A 15 12.42 -0.43 -3.17
N ILE A 16 12.53 0.89 -3.01
CA ILE A 16 11.63 1.85 -3.64
C ILE A 16 11.97 1.87 -5.14
N ASP A 17 11.12 1.25 -5.96
CA ASP A 17 11.32 1.14 -7.41
C ASP A 17 11.07 2.49 -8.09
N GLU A 18 9.96 3.13 -7.71
CA GLU A 18 9.54 4.42 -8.21
C GLU A 18 8.75 5.17 -7.14
N ARG A 19 8.79 6.50 -7.19
CA ARG A 19 7.92 7.38 -6.41
C ARG A 19 7.32 8.43 -7.34
N ILE A 20 6.00 8.44 -7.45
CA ILE A 20 5.28 9.54 -8.09
C ILE A 20 4.96 10.57 -7.01
N GLU A 21 5.59 11.74 -7.13
CA GLU A 21 5.43 12.85 -6.22
C GLU A 21 4.26 13.75 -6.59
N ASN A 22 3.74 14.50 -5.62
CA ASN A 22 2.74 15.56 -5.81
C ASN A 22 1.48 15.14 -6.57
N VAL A 23 0.94 13.94 -6.29
CA VAL A 23 -0.35 13.50 -6.83
C VAL A 23 -1.49 14.41 -6.34
N ALA A 24 -1.37 14.85 -5.09
CA ALA A 24 -2.13 15.91 -4.45
C ALA A 24 -1.27 16.48 -3.31
N ASP A 25 -1.75 17.51 -2.61
CA ASP A 25 -1.03 18.12 -1.49
C ASP A 25 -0.64 17.09 -0.43
N GLY A 26 0.67 16.83 -0.34
CA GLY A 26 1.24 15.84 0.57
C GLY A 26 0.98 14.37 0.20
N LEU A 27 0.35 14.06 -0.94
CA LEU A 27 0.11 12.70 -1.39
C LEU A 27 1.18 12.27 -2.41
N SER A 28 1.73 11.07 -2.23
CA SER A 28 2.61 10.42 -3.20
C SER A 28 2.22 8.96 -3.37
N ILE A 29 2.57 8.40 -4.53
CA ILE A 29 2.43 6.96 -4.81
C ILE A 29 3.83 6.36 -4.76
N PHE A 30 3.99 5.33 -3.95
CA PHE A 30 5.23 4.58 -3.84
C PHE A 30 5.06 3.22 -4.49
N PHE A 31 5.96 2.87 -5.41
CA PHE A 31 6.11 1.53 -5.95
C PHE A 31 7.25 0.85 -5.23
N ILE A 32 6.94 -0.20 -4.48
CA ILE A 32 7.90 -0.93 -3.66
C ILE A 32 8.09 -2.32 -4.26
N ARG A 33 9.35 -2.68 -4.49
CA ARG A 33 9.76 -4.00 -4.99
C ARG A 33 10.37 -4.82 -3.85
N PRO A 34 9.66 -5.83 -3.31
CA PRO A 34 10.25 -6.78 -2.39
C PRO A 34 11.33 -7.63 -3.08
N ASP A 35 12.37 -8.00 -2.35
CA ASP A 35 13.43 -8.89 -2.86
C ASP A 35 12.91 -10.32 -3.11
N ALA A 36 11.87 -10.69 -2.34
CA ALA A 36 11.20 -11.97 -2.44
C ALA A 36 9.68 -11.76 -2.57
N PRO A 37 8.98 -12.55 -3.41
CA PRO A 37 7.54 -12.45 -3.56
C PRO A 37 6.81 -12.61 -2.23
N ILE A 38 5.74 -11.82 -2.03
CA ILE A 38 4.85 -11.94 -0.87
C ILE A 38 3.55 -12.60 -1.35
N PRO A 39 3.34 -13.90 -1.11
CA PRO A 39 2.19 -14.62 -1.65
C PRO A 39 0.88 -14.25 -0.93
N GLY A 40 -0.25 -14.60 -1.56
CA GLY A 40 -1.57 -14.50 -0.93
C GLY A 40 -2.16 -13.09 -0.93
N GLN A 41 -1.79 -12.25 -1.89
CA GLN A 41 -2.46 -10.97 -2.11
C GLN A 41 -3.91 -11.21 -2.53
N LEU A 42 -4.84 -10.52 -1.86
CA LEU A 42 -6.27 -10.51 -2.14
C LEU A 42 -6.73 -9.04 -2.18
N PRO A 43 -7.76 -8.70 -2.96
CA PRO A 43 -8.31 -7.35 -2.98
C PRO A 43 -8.72 -6.89 -1.58
N GLY A 44 -8.19 -5.75 -1.15
CA GLY A 44 -8.37 -5.21 0.21
C GLY A 44 -7.26 -5.51 1.21
N HIS A 45 -6.26 -6.33 0.86
CA HIS A 45 -5.08 -6.51 1.69
C HIS A 45 -4.23 -5.24 1.83
N TYR A 46 -3.51 -5.16 2.95
CA TYR A 46 -2.48 -4.19 3.22
C TYR A 46 -1.15 -4.89 3.57
N VAL A 47 -0.07 -4.14 3.45
CA VAL A 47 1.27 -4.54 3.90
C VAL A 47 1.81 -3.52 4.89
N SER A 48 2.72 -3.93 5.78
CA SER A 48 3.44 -2.96 6.62
C SER A 48 4.79 -2.67 6.02
N ILE A 49 5.08 -1.39 5.77
CA ILE A 49 6.43 -0.93 5.41
C ILE A 49 7.09 -0.28 6.62
N GLY A 50 8.41 -0.12 6.59
CA GLY A 50 9.12 0.55 7.67
C GLY A 50 10.50 1.03 7.33
N LEU A 51 10.92 2.07 8.04
CA LEU A 51 12.25 2.66 8.00
C LEU A 51 12.78 2.76 9.41
N VAL A 52 14.10 2.66 9.55
CA VAL A 52 14.80 2.96 10.80
C VAL A 52 14.78 4.46 11.00
N ASP A 53 14.28 4.88 12.16
CA ASP A 53 14.33 6.28 12.56
C ASP A 53 15.78 6.68 12.86
N PRO A 54 16.36 7.66 12.15
CA PRO A 54 17.75 8.08 12.34
C PRO A 54 18.02 8.66 13.74
N LYS A 55 16.99 9.10 14.48
CA LYS A 55 17.13 9.66 15.82
C LYS A 55 17.07 8.60 16.92
N THR A 56 16.24 7.57 16.72
CA THR A 56 15.98 6.55 17.75
C THR A 56 16.61 5.20 17.44
N GLU A 57 17.14 5.03 16.23
CA GLU A 57 17.71 3.78 15.68
C GLU A 57 16.73 2.59 15.71
N LYS A 58 15.42 2.88 15.79
CA LYS A 58 14.37 1.86 15.84
C LYS A 58 13.66 1.77 14.50
N LEU A 59 13.40 0.54 14.07
CA LEU A 59 12.52 0.28 12.93
C LEU A 59 11.07 0.70 13.24
N VAL A 60 10.64 1.80 12.64
CA VAL A 60 9.26 2.28 12.66
C VAL A 60 8.51 1.62 11.52
N ARG A 61 7.35 1.01 11.81
CA ARG A 61 6.52 0.36 10.80
C ARG A 61 5.11 0.91 10.81
N ARG A 62 4.49 1.03 9.63
CA ARG A 62 3.07 1.38 9.48
C ARG A 62 2.42 0.55 8.36
N PRO A 63 1.14 0.19 8.53
CA PRO A 63 0.37 -0.50 7.50
C PRO A 63 -0.07 0.49 6.41
N TYR A 64 -0.07 0.02 5.16
CA TYR A 64 -0.59 0.71 3.99
C TYR A 64 -1.35 -0.29 3.13
N SER A 65 -2.60 0.05 2.82
CA SER A 65 -3.41 -0.73 1.89
C SER A 65 -2.74 -0.77 0.53
N LEU A 66 -2.80 -1.93 -0.10
CA LEU A 66 -2.37 -2.06 -1.48
C LEU A 66 -3.36 -1.31 -2.35
N SER A 67 -2.83 -0.45 -3.21
CA SER A 67 -3.53 0.12 -4.35
C SER A 67 -3.19 -0.70 -5.59
N ARG A 68 -3.94 -0.49 -6.66
CA ARG A 68 -3.54 -0.85 -8.03
C ARG A 68 -4.03 0.23 -8.97
N SER A 69 -3.09 0.85 -9.66
CA SER A 69 -3.35 1.67 -10.84
C SER A 69 -3.73 0.74 -11.98
N ILE A 70 -4.81 1.04 -12.70
CA ILE A 70 -5.27 0.25 -13.84
C ILE A 70 -4.35 0.55 -15.04
N HIS A 71 -3.12 0.05 -15.00
CA HIS A 71 -2.19 0.11 -16.12
C HIS A 71 -2.07 -1.27 -16.80
N PRO A 72 -2.07 -1.36 -18.14
CA PRO A 72 -2.07 -2.65 -18.86
C PRO A 72 -0.84 -3.54 -18.65
N GLN A 73 0.21 -3.05 -17.99
CA GLN A 73 1.52 -3.71 -17.86
C GLN A 73 2.03 -3.68 -16.41
N GLN A 74 1.17 -3.95 -15.43
CA GLN A 74 1.61 -4.01 -14.03
C GLN A 74 2.39 -5.28 -13.73
N ASP A 75 3.62 -5.11 -13.26
CA ASP A 75 4.43 -6.17 -12.66
C ASP A 75 3.76 -6.64 -11.35
N PRO A 76 3.32 -7.91 -11.24
CA PRO A 76 2.66 -8.42 -10.04
C PRO A 76 3.57 -8.43 -8.80
N ALA A 77 4.88 -8.26 -8.96
CA ALA A 77 5.81 -8.15 -7.84
C ALA A 77 5.88 -6.73 -7.24
N LEU A 78 5.36 -5.70 -7.92
CA LEU A 78 5.36 -4.33 -7.40
C LEU A 78 4.16 -4.09 -6.48
N LEU A 79 4.46 -3.55 -5.30
CA LEU A 79 3.47 -3.09 -4.34
C LEU A 79 3.26 -1.59 -4.52
N GLU A 80 2.06 -1.21 -4.90
CA GLU A 80 1.68 0.20 -5.07
C GLU A 80 0.97 0.71 -3.81
N LEU A 81 1.50 1.80 -3.23
CA LEU A 81 1.02 2.36 -1.96
C LEU A 81 0.70 3.85 -2.13
N LEU A 82 -0.55 4.23 -1.82
CA LEU A 82 -0.93 5.63 -1.65
C LEU A 82 -0.56 6.09 -0.25
N VAL A 83 0.31 7.09 -0.15
CA VAL A 83 0.81 7.58 1.13
C VAL A 83 0.65 9.09 1.22
N ILE A 84 -0.11 9.55 2.22
CA ILE A 84 -0.17 10.96 2.60
C ILE A 84 0.93 11.26 3.62
N ARG A 85 1.64 12.37 3.44
CA ARG A 85 2.61 12.87 4.41
C ARG A 85 1.88 13.37 5.65
N VAL A 86 2.18 12.76 6.79
CA VAL A 86 1.81 13.28 8.11
C VAL A 86 3.07 13.91 8.73
N PRO A 87 3.17 15.25 8.82
CA PRO A 87 4.38 15.92 9.32
C PRO A 87 4.79 15.49 10.73
N GLU A 88 3.81 15.25 11.61
CA GLU A 88 4.01 14.81 13.00
C GLU A 88 4.03 13.27 13.13
N GLY A 89 4.03 12.54 12.01
CA GLY A 89 4.05 11.08 12.00
C GLY A 89 5.45 10.52 12.23
N GLU A 90 5.55 9.30 12.77
CA GLU A 90 6.88 8.67 12.98
C GLU A 90 7.52 8.17 11.68
N LEU A 91 6.73 7.71 10.70
CA LEU A 91 7.25 7.09 9.48
C LEU A 91 7.28 8.05 8.29
N THR A 92 6.18 8.78 8.06
CA THR A 92 6.00 9.55 6.82
C THR A 92 6.99 10.69 6.61
N PRO A 93 7.51 11.40 7.63
CA PRO A 93 8.57 12.37 7.41
C PRO A 93 9.83 11.71 6.84
N ILE A 94 10.26 10.58 7.41
CA ILE A 94 11.44 9.82 6.97
C ILE A 94 11.21 9.22 5.57
N LEU A 95 10.02 8.64 5.35
CA LEU A 95 9.65 8.04 4.06
C LEU A 95 9.64 9.06 2.93
N PHE A 96 9.20 10.30 3.20
CA PHE A 96 9.16 11.36 2.19
C PHE A 96 10.54 11.97 1.90
N GLU A 97 11.56 11.63 2.68
CA GLU A 97 12.97 11.94 2.38
C GLU A 97 13.62 10.88 1.48
N GLN A 98 12.98 9.72 1.29
CA GLN A 98 13.50 8.64 0.45
C GLN A 98 13.23 8.88 -1.04
N GLN A 99 14.11 8.32 -1.86
CA GLN A 99 14.09 8.37 -3.32
C GLN A 99 14.02 6.96 -3.92
N ALA A 100 13.79 6.89 -5.24
CA ALA A 100 13.92 5.64 -5.97
C ALA A 100 15.34 5.07 -5.81
N GLY A 101 15.42 3.75 -5.60
CA GLY A 101 16.66 3.03 -5.28
C GLY A 101 16.90 2.82 -3.79
N ASP A 102 16.25 3.59 -2.90
CA ASP A 102 16.44 3.44 -1.46
C ASP A 102 15.84 2.13 -0.93
N ARG A 103 16.47 1.62 0.12
CA ARG A 103 16.09 0.35 0.76
C ARG A 103 15.09 0.59 1.88
N ILE A 104 14.12 -0.31 1.99
CA ILE A 104 13.04 -0.22 2.98
C ILE A 104 12.69 -1.62 3.51
N TYR A 105 12.14 -1.67 4.72
CA TYR A 105 11.52 -2.88 5.23
C TYR A 105 10.10 -3.03 4.68
N VAL A 106 9.74 -4.24 4.26
CA VAL A 106 8.39 -4.68 3.97
C VAL A 106 8.13 -5.95 4.78
N ARG A 107 7.03 -5.98 5.54
CA ARG A 107 6.61 -7.19 6.23
C ARG A 107 6.29 -8.27 5.19
N PRO A 108 6.92 -9.45 5.22
CA PRO A 108 6.73 -10.51 4.23
C PRO A 108 5.41 -11.28 4.47
N LYS A 109 4.32 -10.55 4.65
CA LYS A 109 2.99 -11.08 4.92
C LYS A 109 1.93 -10.04 4.56
N MET A 110 1.00 -10.43 3.69
CA MET A 110 -0.24 -9.70 3.45
C MET A 110 -1.17 -9.85 4.65
N VAL A 111 -1.83 -8.75 5.04
CA VAL A 111 -2.72 -8.71 6.21
C VAL A 111 -4.00 -7.97 5.83
N GLY A 112 -5.11 -8.33 6.46
CA GLY A 112 -6.38 -7.64 6.30
C GLY A 112 -7.54 -8.60 6.53
N THR A 113 -8.66 -8.06 6.99
CA THR A 113 -9.95 -8.77 7.04
C THR A 113 -11.01 -8.05 6.21
N TYR A 114 -10.73 -6.82 5.76
CA TYR A 114 -11.55 -6.09 4.81
C TYR A 114 -11.19 -6.57 3.40
N LEU A 115 -11.75 -7.71 3.01
CA LEU A 115 -11.51 -8.36 1.74
C LEU A 115 -12.75 -8.33 0.88
N LEU A 116 -12.54 -8.39 -0.43
CA LEU A 116 -13.64 -8.56 -1.36
C LEU A 116 -14.33 -9.91 -1.10
N PRO A 117 -15.67 -9.95 -0.99
CA PRO A 117 -16.40 -11.20 -0.88
C PRO A 117 -16.45 -11.93 -2.22
N ASP A 118 -16.97 -13.16 -2.20
CA ASP A 118 -17.32 -13.87 -3.43
C ASP A 118 -18.35 -13.04 -4.23
N LEU A 119 -18.03 -12.80 -5.50
CA LEU A 119 -18.84 -11.95 -6.38
C LEU A 119 -19.93 -12.76 -7.09
N ASP A 120 -21.10 -12.15 -7.29
CA ASP A 120 -22.18 -12.65 -8.13
C ASP A 120 -22.57 -11.65 -9.20
N ALA A 121 -22.99 -12.15 -10.36
CA ALA A 121 -23.35 -11.35 -11.53
C ALA A 121 -24.55 -10.41 -11.31
N ASN A 122 -25.33 -10.61 -10.25
CA ASN A 122 -26.47 -9.77 -9.89
C ASN A 122 -26.16 -8.74 -8.79
N MET A 123 -24.95 -8.76 -8.22
CA MET A 123 -24.57 -7.84 -7.16
C MET A 123 -24.38 -6.41 -7.68
N THR A 124 -24.80 -5.45 -6.85
CA THR A 124 -24.37 -4.05 -6.95
C THR A 124 -23.37 -3.76 -5.84
N MET A 125 -22.15 -3.40 -6.21
CA MET A 125 -21.08 -3.10 -5.26
C MET A 125 -20.98 -1.60 -5.01
N PHE A 126 -20.93 -1.20 -3.74
CA PHE A 126 -20.67 0.17 -3.32
C PHE A 126 -19.30 0.25 -2.63
N LEU A 127 -18.40 1.05 -3.20
CA LEU A 127 -17.05 1.30 -2.69
C LEU A 127 -16.98 2.77 -2.25
N LEU A 128 -17.09 3.01 -0.94
CA LEU A 128 -17.21 4.36 -0.37
C LEU A 128 -15.99 4.67 0.51
N SER A 129 -15.20 5.67 0.14
CA SER A 129 -13.95 5.99 0.81
C SER A 129 -13.70 7.49 0.97
N THR A 130 -12.72 7.82 1.81
CA THR A 130 -12.20 9.18 2.01
C THR A 130 -10.67 9.20 1.96
N GLY A 131 -10.09 10.17 1.28
CA GLY A 131 -8.65 10.34 1.12
C GLY A 131 -7.93 9.07 0.64
N THR A 132 -6.90 8.64 1.37
CA THR A 132 -6.15 7.41 1.05
C THR A 132 -6.95 6.13 1.28
N GLY A 133 -8.16 6.21 1.83
CA GLY A 133 -9.08 5.08 1.98
C GLY A 133 -9.52 4.46 0.65
N VAL A 134 -9.30 5.15 -0.48
CA VAL A 134 -9.56 4.63 -1.84
C VAL A 134 -8.62 3.48 -2.23
N ALA A 135 -7.42 3.40 -1.65
CA ALA A 135 -6.39 2.43 -2.03
C ALA A 135 -6.90 0.96 -2.12
N PRO A 136 -7.50 0.37 -1.06
CA PRO A 136 -8.02 -0.99 -1.14
C PRO A 136 -9.15 -1.12 -2.17
N HIS A 137 -9.96 -0.07 -2.37
CA HIS A 137 -11.06 -0.07 -3.34
C HIS A 137 -10.57 -0.15 -4.78
N MET A 138 -9.39 0.41 -5.09
CA MET A 138 -8.80 0.27 -6.42
C MET A 138 -8.55 -1.20 -6.77
N THR A 139 -8.01 -1.99 -5.81
CA THR A 139 -7.82 -3.43 -6.01
C THR A 139 -9.13 -4.22 -6.10
N MET A 140 -10.16 -3.79 -5.36
CA MET A 140 -11.49 -4.41 -5.39
C MET A 140 -12.23 -4.10 -6.68
N LEU A 141 -12.10 -2.88 -7.18
CA LEU A 141 -12.76 -2.40 -8.38
C LEU A 141 -12.35 -3.24 -9.60
N GLU A 142 -11.06 -3.55 -9.75
CA GLU A 142 -10.55 -4.38 -10.85
C GLU A 142 -11.24 -5.76 -10.90
N ALA A 143 -11.47 -6.40 -9.74
CA ALA A 143 -12.16 -7.69 -9.68
C ALA A 143 -13.67 -7.59 -9.90
N CYS A 144 -14.29 -6.50 -9.46
CA CYS A 144 -15.73 -6.25 -9.62
C CYS A 144 -16.11 -5.89 -11.07
N VAL A 145 -15.24 -5.18 -11.78
CA VAL A 145 -15.48 -4.75 -13.17
C VAL A 145 -15.54 -5.97 -14.08
N GLY A 146 -16.67 -6.13 -14.77
CA GLY A 146 -16.92 -7.29 -15.65
C GLY A 146 -17.56 -8.50 -14.96
N THR A 147 -17.61 -8.50 -13.62
CA THR A 147 -18.27 -9.56 -12.83
C THR A 147 -19.62 -9.08 -12.29
N CYS A 148 -19.65 -7.95 -11.58
CA CYS A 148 -20.86 -7.45 -10.93
C CYS A 148 -21.81 -6.76 -11.92
N LYS A 149 -23.11 -6.78 -11.62
CA LYS A 149 -24.13 -6.04 -12.40
C LYS A 149 -23.83 -4.55 -12.46
N GLN A 150 -23.40 -3.99 -11.33
CA GLN A 150 -23.10 -2.57 -11.19
C GLN A 150 -22.04 -2.36 -10.11
N VAL A 151 -21.15 -1.40 -10.33
CA VAL A 151 -20.19 -0.93 -9.34
C VAL A 151 -20.34 0.58 -9.21
N VAL A 152 -20.51 1.06 -7.98
CA VAL A 152 -20.58 2.49 -7.64
C VAL A 152 -19.42 2.79 -6.72
N MET A 153 -18.51 3.65 -7.15
CA MET A 153 -17.41 4.15 -6.34
C MET A 153 -17.64 5.61 -5.99
N MET A 154 -17.54 5.96 -4.72
CA MET A 154 -17.68 7.32 -4.21
C MET A 154 -16.50 7.65 -3.32
N GLU A 155 -15.80 8.72 -3.64
CA GLU A 155 -14.61 9.17 -2.94
C GLU A 155 -14.79 10.60 -2.46
N CYS A 156 -14.52 10.84 -1.18
CA CYS A 156 -14.65 12.16 -0.55
C CYS A 156 -13.27 12.69 -0.16
N VAL A 157 -12.78 13.67 -0.92
CA VAL A 157 -11.48 14.34 -0.67
C VAL A 157 -11.67 15.76 -0.15
N ARG A 158 -10.62 16.29 0.49
CA ARG A 158 -10.51 17.73 0.76
C ARG A 158 -10.06 18.42 -0.53
N TYR A 159 -10.69 19.57 -0.81
CA TYR A 159 -10.55 20.39 -2.03
C TYR A 159 -9.10 20.66 -2.46
#